data_AF-A0A521GVH9-F1
#
_entry.id   AF-A0A521GVH9-F1
#
_cell.length_a   1.000
_cell.length_b   1.000
_cell.length_c   1.000
_cell.angle_alpha   90.00
_cell.angle_beta   90.00
_cell.angle_gamma   90.00
#
_symmetry.space_group_name_H-M   'P 1'
#
loop_
_entity.id
_entity.type
_entity.pdbx_description
1 polymer ?
#
loop_
_entity_poly.entity_id
_entity_poly.type
_entity_poly.pdbx_seq_one_letter_code
_entity_poly.pdbx_strand_id
1 'polypeptide(L)'
;MSLFQKKRLYSKKTAEAINEIVSGWVAPYLKDRGYKKNGRTWSKECRDYSFIINLQTNRWDSQDNGASFVINYGVFVPYLHSVLLEDVPTPKTPKEYDCTIQRRIDNRIGANIWWNIYDSTDMDELGTEVCRQLEAQCLTYFASIGSLGDIAEQLQHSGTGSVGAYLDGAVLNAHLNNPVAKQLFKKEFAHADKNNPEFQSKVKKLAEKFGYEV
;
A
#
# COMPACT_ATOMS: atom_id res chain seq x y z
N MET A 1 8.42 44.76 -35.37
CA MET A 1 9.01 43.46 -34.99
C MET A 1 7.93 42.62 -34.32
N SER A 2 7.58 41.53 -34.99
CA SER A 2 6.36 40.72 -34.84
C SER A 2 6.29 39.93 -33.53
N LEU A 3 5.06 39.73 -33.02
CA LEU A 3 4.65 38.96 -31.83
C LEU A 3 5.08 37.46 -31.81
N PHE A 4 5.98 37.03 -32.69
CA PHE A 4 6.28 35.64 -32.99
C PHE A 4 7.66 35.15 -32.51
N GLN A 5 8.24 35.76 -31.47
CA GLN A 5 9.49 35.29 -30.86
C GLN A 5 9.47 35.25 -29.32
N LYS A 6 8.31 34.98 -28.70
CA LYS A 6 8.31 34.36 -27.37
C LYS A 6 8.48 32.85 -27.56
N LYS A 7 9.71 32.38 -27.34
CA LYS A 7 10.10 30.96 -27.24
C LYS A 7 8.99 30.15 -26.56
N ARG A 8 8.38 29.22 -27.31
CA ARG A 8 7.63 28.07 -26.81
C ARG A 8 8.57 27.23 -25.94
N LEU A 9 8.60 27.50 -24.63
CA LEU A 9 9.01 26.51 -23.64
C LEU A 9 7.71 25.81 -23.23
N TYR A 10 7.45 24.68 -23.86
CA TYR A 10 6.26 23.86 -23.63
C TYR A 10 6.65 22.65 -22.79
N SER A 11 5.83 22.37 -21.79
CA SER A 11 6.04 21.31 -20.81
C SER A 11 6.03 19.91 -21.46
N LYS A 12 6.91 19.03 -20.95
CA LYS A 12 6.82 17.58 -21.17
C LYS A 12 5.41 17.18 -20.72
N LYS A 13 4.62 16.48 -21.54
CA LYS A 13 3.25 16.14 -21.15
C LYS A 13 3.33 15.38 -19.82
N THR A 14 2.55 15.74 -18.80
CA THR A 14 2.58 15.19 -17.43
C THR A 14 2.83 13.67 -17.36
N ALA A 15 2.21 12.91 -18.28
CA ALA A 15 2.39 11.46 -18.38
C ALA A 15 3.80 11.02 -18.85
N GLU A 16 4.44 11.75 -19.75
CA GLU A 16 5.78 11.47 -20.28
C GLU A 16 6.86 11.59 -19.20
N ALA A 17 6.79 12.65 -18.39
CA ALA A 17 7.74 12.86 -17.29
C ALA A 17 7.65 11.76 -16.21
N ILE A 18 6.43 11.34 -15.87
CA ILE A 18 6.23 10.23 -14.93
C ILE A 18 6.69 8.91 -15.55
N ASN A 19 6.42 8.70 -16.85
CA ASN A 19 6.86 7.49 -17.55
C ASN A 19 8.38 7.39 -17.60
N GLU A 20 9.09 8.51 -17.73
CA GLU A 20 10.56 8.57 -17.67
C GLU A 20 11.10 8.13 -16.31
N ILE A 21 10.56 8.65 -15.20
CA ILE A 21 10.94 8.16 -13.85
C ILE A 21 10.67 6.65 -13.71
N VAL A 22 9.52 6.21 -14.20
CA VAL A 22 9.12 4.80 -14.12
C VAL A 22 10.04 3.91 -14.95
N SER A 23 10.37 4.28 -16.19
CA SER A 23 11.15 3.43 -17.08
C SER A 23 12.65 3.50 -16.83
N GLY A 24 13.17 4.67 -16.47
CA GLY A 24 14.60 4.90 -16.26
C GLY A 24 15.11 4.40 -14.91
N TRP A 25 14.30 4.50 -13.85
CA TRP A 25 14.76 4.22 -12.48
C TRP A 25 13.90 3.16 -11.79
N VAL A 26 12.60 3.43 -11.59
CA VAL A 26 11.79 2.59 -10.68
C VAL A 26 11.61 1.16 -11.20
N ALA A 27 11.27 1.00 -12.48
CA ALA A 27 11.05 -0.31 -13.07
C ALA A 27 12.31 -1.20 -13.09
N PRO A 28 13.48 -0.75 -13.58
CA PRO A 28 14.69 -1.57 -13.51
C PRO A 28 15.07 -1.87 -12.05
N TYR A 29 15.01 -0.88 -11.16
CA TYR A 29 15.36 -1.06 -9.75
C TYR A 29 14.55 -2.15 -9.03
N LEU A 30 13.24 -2.19 -9.28
CA LEU A 30 12.33 -3.19 -8.72
C LEU A 30 12.43 -4.55 -9.44
N LYS A 31 12.68 -4.55 -10.76
CA LYS A 31 12.88 -5.78 -11.53
C LYS A 31 14.08 -6.57 -11.01
N ASP A 32 15.19 -5.90 -10.73
CA ASP A 32 16.41 -6.53 -10.20
C ASP A 32 16.19 -7.17 -8.80
N ARG A 33 15.10 -6.77 -8.11
CA ARG A 33 14.67 -7.31 -6.81
C ARG A 33 13.56 -8.36 -6.91
N GLY A 34 13.20 -8.76 -8.13
CA GLY A 34 12.23 -9.81 -8.42
C GLY A 34 10.77 -9.37 -8.46
N TYR A 35 10.50 -8.06 -8.54
CA TYR A 35 9.12 -7.58 -8.71
C TYR A 35 8.68 -7.67 -10.18
N LYS A 36 7.45 -8.13 -10.39
CA LYS A 36 6.77 -8.15 -11.69
C LYS A 36 5.97 -6.85 -11.84
N LYS A 37 6.13 -6.16 -12.97
CA LYS A 37 5.43 -4.89 -13.27
C LYS A 37 4.12 -5.15 -14.02
N ASN A 38 3.06 -4.45 -13.62
CA ASN A 38 1.79 -4.32 -14.36
C ASN A 38 1.32 -2.86 -14.29
N GLY A 39 1.44 -2.12 -15.40
CA GLY A 39 1.15 -0.68 -15.42
C GLY A 39 2.06 0.12 -14.50
N ARG A 40 1.50 0.77 -13.48
CA ARG A 40 2.23 1.50 -12.42
C ARG A 40 2.28 0.72 -11.09
N THR A 41 1.95 -0.56 -11.13
CA THR A 41 1.95 -1.46 -9.98
C THR A 41 3.03 -2.52 -10.15
N TRP A 42 3.68 -2.87 -9.06
CA TRP A 42 4.69 -3.92 -8.99
C TRP A 42 4.31 -4.90 -7.89
N SER A 43 4.34 -6.18 -8.20
CA SER A 43 4.04 -7.24 -7.24
C SER A 43 5.21 -8.22 -7.10
N LYS A 44 5.41 -8.70 -5.88
CA LYS A 44 6.31 -9.81 -5.59
C LYS A 44 5.54 -10.84 -4.77
N GLU A 45 5.31 -11.99 -5.38
CA GLU A 45 4.63 -13.13 -4.76
C GLU A 45 5.56 -13.77 -3.74
N CYS A 46 5.05 -14.00 -2.53
CA CYS A 46 5.63 -14.88 -1.52
C CYS A 46 4.72 -16.12 -1.39
N ARG A 47 4.99 -17.01 -0.44
CA ARG A 47 4.19 -18.24 -0.29
C ARG A 47 2.72 -17.93 0.02
N ASP A 48 2.48 -17.16 1.09
CA ASP A 48 1.13 -16.96 1.64
C ASP A 48 0.65 -15.50 1.57
N TYR A 49 1.45 -14.61 0.98
CA TYR A 49 1.18 -13.19 0.85
C TYR A 49 1.91 -12.61 -0.37
N SER A 50 1.66 -11.35 -0.69
CA SER A 50 2.37 -10.64 -1.75
C SER A 50 2.72 -9.22 -1.33
N PHE A 51 3.89 -8.74 -1.74
CA PHE A 51 4.26 -7.34 -1.63
C PHE A 51 3.81 -6.58 -2.85
N ILE A 52 3.14 -5.45 -2.63
CA ILE A 52 2.59 -4.59 -3.68
C ILE A 52 3.20 -3.20 -3.54
N ILE A 53 3.63 -2.62 -4.65
CA ILE A 53 4.10 -1.23 -4.74
C ILE A 53 3.33 -0.58 -5.88
N ASN A 54 2.78 0.61 -5.68
CA ASN A 54 2.03 1.34 -6.68
C ASN A 54 2.49 2.79 -6.75
N LEU A 55 2.83 3.26 -7.96
CA LEU A 55 3.05 4.68 -8.23
C LEU A 55 1.73 5.32 -8.62
N GLN A 56 1.18 6.12 -7.71
CA GLN A 56 -0.07 6.83 -7.91
C GLN A 56 0.21 8.26 -8.34
N THR A 57 -0.40 8.69 -9.44
CA THR A 57 -0.31 10.08 -9.92
C THR A 57 -1.43 10.92 -9.35
N ASN A 58 -1.18 12.22 -9.21
CA ASN A 58 -2.24 13.14 -8.84
C ASN A 58 -3.22 13.27 -10.01
N ARG A 59 -4.52 13.22 -9.70
CA ARG A 59 -5.58 13.35 -10.72
C ARG A 59 -5.89 14.82 -11.04
N TRP A 60 -5.41 15.73 -10.20
CA TRP A 60 -5.63 17.17 -10.33
C TRP A 60 -4.45 17.90 -10.99
N ASP A 61 -3.41 17.17 -11.40
CA ASP A 61 -2.33 17.75 -12.19
C ASP A 61 -2.88 18.23 -13.54
N SER A 62 -2.60 19.48 -13.87
CA SER A 62 -2.90 20.06 -15.18
C SER A 62 -1.61 20.21 -15.98
N GLN A 63 -1.76 20.45 -17.28
CA GLN A 63 -0.62 20.74 -18.17
C GLN A 63 0.20 21.98 -17.72
N ASP A 64 -0.43 22.87 -16.94
CA ASP A 64 0.15 24.13 -16.45
C ASP A 64 0.81 24.00 -15.06
N ASN A 65 0.46 22.98 -14.27
CA ASN A 65 0.86 22.86 -12.86
C ASN A 65 1.98 21.83 -12.60
N GLY A 66 2.50 21.18 -13.65
CA GLY A 66 3.50 20.13 -13.54
C GLY A 66 2.90 18.74 -13.32
N ALA A 67 3.76 17.77 -13.01
CA ALA A 67 3.35 16.38 -12.76
C ALA A 67 3.73 15.98 -11.34
N SER A 68 2.86 15.24 -10.65
CA SER A 68 3.11 14.80 -9.29
C SER A 68 2.67 13.37 -9.05
N PHE A 69 3.43 12.69 -8.20
CA PHE A 69 3.15 11.31 -7.84
C PHE A 69 3.54 11.00 -6.39
N VAL A 70 2.96 9.91 -5.88
CA VAL A 70 3.31 9.25 -4.62
C VAL A 70 3.56 7.77 -4.87
N ILE A 71 4.22 7.12 -3.91
CA ILE A 71 4.39 5.67 -3.91
C ILE A 71 3.63 5.11 -2.71
N ASN A 72 2.61 4.32 -2.99
CA ASN A 72 1.94 3.48 -2.00
C ASN A 72 2.56 2.09 -2.04
N TYR A 73 2.59 1.41 -0.91
CA TYR A 73 3.05 0.04 -0.82
C TYR A 73 2.27 -0.72 0.25
N GLY A 74 2.18 -2.03 0.11
CA GLY A 74 1.36 -2.83 0.99
C GLY A 74 1.64 -4.32 0.93
N VAL A 75 1.01 -5.02 1.87
CA VAL A 75 1.07 -6.47 1.99
C VAL A 75 -0.33 -7.01 1.75
N PHE A 76 -0.46 -7.81 0.70
CA PHE A 76 -1.69 -8.51 0.37
C PHE A 76 -1.67 -9.92 0.96
N VAL A 77 -2.68 -10.26 1.77
CA VAL A 77 -2.85 -11.60 2.33
C VAL A 77 -4.13 -12.22 1.74
N PRO A 78 -4.02 -13.12 0.75
CA PRO A 78 -5.18 -13.74 0.09
C PRO A 78 -6.17 -14.37 1.07
N TYR A 79 -5.65 -15.02 2.12
CA TYR A 79 -6.47 -15.65 3.16
C TYR A 79 -7.40 -14.63 3.85
N LEU A 80 -6.86 -13.50 4.30
CA LEU A 80 -7.65 -12.47 4.97
C LEU A 80 -8.68 -11.87 4.04
N HIS A 81 -8.33 -11.59 2.79
CA HIS A 81 -9.28 -11.12 1.79
C HIS A 81 -10.47 -12.12 1.64
N SER A 82 -10.17 -13.41 1.52
CA SER A 82 -11.21 -14.45 1.34
C SER A 82 -12.12 -14.62 2.56
N VAL A 83 -11.59 -14.44 3.78
CA VAL A 83 -12.34 -14.65 5.03
C VAL A 83 -13.16 -13.41 5.40
N LEU A 84 -12.63 -12.22 5.14
CA LEU A 84 -13.26 -10.97 5.57
C LEU A 84 -14.22 -10.39 4.54
N LEU A 85 -14.06 -10.76 3.27
CA LEU A 85 -14.86 -10.33 2.13
C LEU A 85 -15.45 -11.56 1.42
N GLU A 86 -16.27 -12.34 2.12
CA GLU A 86 -16.77 -13.65 1.65
C GLU A 86 -17.46 -13.60 0.27
N ASP A 87 -18.11 -12.46 -0.08
CA ASP A 87 -18.78 -12.26 -1.36
C ASP A 87 -17.89 -11.63 -2.46
N VAL A 88 -16.61 -11.34 -2.16
CA VAL A 88 -15.68 -10.69 -3.08
C VAL A 88 -14.60 -11.70 -3.51
N PRO A 89 -14.54 -12.07 -4.80
CA PRO A 89 -13.51 -12.95 -5.31
C PRO A 89 -12.11 -12.42 -4.99
N THR A 90 -11.23 -13.30 -4.51
CA THR A 90 -9.83 -12.93 -4.26
C THR A 90 -9.15 -12.54 -5.59
N PRO A 91 -8.57 -11.33 -5.70
CA PRO A 91 -7.98 -10.87 -6.95
C PRO A 91 -6.74 -11.69 -7.32
N LYS A 92 -6.66 -12.09 -8.59
CA LYS A 92 -5.45 -12.74 -9.15
C LYS A 92 -4.28 -11.77 -9.29
N THR A 93 -4.58 -10.48 -9.44
CA THR A 93 -3.61 -9.39 -9.54
C THR A 93 -4.00 -8.31 -8.54
N PRO A 94 -3.63 -8.48 -7.26
CA PRO A 94 -3.99 -7.53 -6.21
C PRO A 94 -3.37 -6.15 -6.47
N LYS A 95 -4.09 -5.11 -6.07
CA LYS A 95 -3.62 -3.72 -6.06
C LYS A 95 -3.39 -3.23 -4.64
N GLU A 96 -2.90 -2.01 -4.51
CA GLU A 96 -2.59 -1.42 -3.21
C GLU A 96 -3.83 -1.33 -2.30
N TYR A 97 -5.00 -1.04 -2.87
CA TYR A 97 -6.24 -0.94 -2.08
C TYR A 97 -6.80 -2.30 -1.64
N ASP A 98 -6.33 -3.40 -2.24
CA ASP A 98 -6.68 -4.76 -1.82
C ASP A 98 -5.81 -5.23 -0.63
N CYS A 99 -4.73 -4.51 -0.33
CA CYS A 99 -3.75 -4.92 0.69
C CYS A 99 -4.31 -4.80 2.11
N THR A 100 -4.01 -5.81 2.92
CA THR A 100 -4.28 -5.88 4.36
C THR A 100 -3.54 -4.78 5.11
N ILE A 101 -2.25 -4.58 4.79
CA ILE A 101 -1.47 -3.47 5.31
C ILE A 101 -1.20 -2.52 4.15
N GLN A 102 -1.54 -1.24 4.34
CA GLN A 102 -1.29 -0.19 3.38
C GLN A 102 -0.43 0.89 4.01
N ARG A 103 0.60 1.30 3.28
CA ARG A 103 1.52 2.36 3.65
C ARG A 103 1.79 3.25 2.44
N ARG A 104 2.31 4.43 2.71
CA ARG A 104 2.79 5.36 1.70
C ARG A 104 4.20 5.74 2.08
N ILE A 105 5.06 5.98 1.09
CA ILE A 105 6.36 6.61 1.35
C ILE A 105 6.08 8.04 1.79
N ASP A 106 6.42 8.34 3.04
CA ASP A 106 6.26 9.65 3.65
C ASP A 106 7.63 10.20 4.06
N ASN A 107 7.69 11.48 4.42
CA ASN A 107 8.84 11.94 5.18
C ASN A 107 8.53 11.70 6.66
N ARG A 108 9.57 11.42 7.45
CA ARG A 108 9.45 11.22 8.91
C ARG A 108 8.91 12.44 9.66
N ILE A 109 8.60 13.55 8.97
CA ILE A 109 8.08 14.81 9.49
C ILE A 109 6.61 14.98 9.05
N GLY A 110 5.80 13.92 9.18
CA GLY A 110 4.34 14.01 9.11
C GLY A 110 3.74 14.59 7.82
N ALA A 111 4.53 14.76 6.76
CA ALA A 111 4.08 15.28 5.48
C ALA A 111 4.19 14.19 4.41
N ASN A 112 3.07 13.92 3.75
CA ASN A 112 3.00 13.05 2.59
C ASN A 112 3.98 13.57 1.53
N ILE A 113 4.95 12.75 1.10
CA ILE A 113 5.83 13.11 -0.01
C ILE A 113 5.01 12.97 -1.30
N TRP A 114 4.64 14.11 -1.87
CA TRP A 114 4.35 14.23 -3.29
C TRP A 114 5.62 14.68 -3.98
N TRP A 115 6.17 13.85 -4.87
CA TRP A 115 7.22 14.30 -5.76
C TRP A 115 6.58 15.15 -6.85
N ASN A 116 7.02 16.39 -6.97
CA ASN A 116 6.58 17.31 -8.01
C ASN A 116 7.66 17.40 -9.09
N ILE A 117 7.25 17.32 -10.34
CA ILE A 117 8.07 17.41 -11.54
C ILE A 117 7.66 18.68 -12.28
N TYR A 118 8.63 19.56 -12.45
CA TYR A 118 8.55 20.79 -13.23
C TYR A 118 9.50 20.70 -14.43
N ASP A 119 9.42 21.65 -15.35
CA ASP A 119 10.32 21.70 -16.52
C ASP A 119 11.80 21.84 -16.12
N SER A 120 12.08 22.37 -14.93
CA SER A 120 13.42 22.53 -14.37
C SER A 120 13.88 21.34 -13.52
N THR A 121 13.07 20.29 -13.38
CA THR A 121 13.42 19.13 -12.55
C THR A 121 14.52 18.31 -13.20
N ASP A 122 15.60 18.07 -12.47
CA ASP A 122 16.61 17.09 -12.84
C ASP A 122 16.06 15.68 -12.62
N MET A 123 15.88 14.95 -13.73
CA MET A 123 15.25 13.63 -13.72
C MET A 123 16.19 12.54 -13.16
N ASP A 124 17.51 12.70 -13.32
CA ASP A 124 18.51 11.79 -12.76
C ASP A 124 18.56 11.90 -11.24
N GLU A 125 18.57 13.13 -10.73
CA GLU A 125 18.52 13.41 -9.29
C GLU A 125 17.22 12.89 -8.67
N LEU A 126 16.07 13.22 -9.29
CA LEU A 126 14.76 12.77 -8.82
C LEU A 126 14.66 11.23 -8.82
N GLY A 127 15.07 10.57 -9.91
CA GLY A 127 15.03 9.12 -10.03
C GLY A 127 15.88 8.41 -8.96
N THR A 128 17.06 8.97 -8.67
CA THR A 128 17.96 8.50 -7.61
C THR A 128 17.33 8.64 -6.23
N GLU A 129 16.74 9.79 -5.93
CA GLU A 129 16.06 10.04 -4.66
C GLU A 129 14.85 9.12 -4.47
N VAL A 130 14.04 8.91 -5.51
CA VAL A 130 12.88 7.99 -5.47
C VAL A 130 13.34 6.57 -5.13
N CYS A 131 14.39 6.06 -5.77
CA CYS A 131 14.91 4.72 -5.48
C CYS A 131 15.47 4.64 -4.05
N ARG A 132 16.18 5.68 -3.59
CA ARG A 132 16.70 5.75 -2.22
C ARG A 132 15.58 5.68 -1.18
N GLN A 133 14.49 6.42 -1.38
CA GLN A 133 13.34 6.41 -0.48
C GLN A 133 12.58 5.08 -0.54
N LEU A 134 12.47 4.49 -1.73
CA LEU A 134 11.87 3.17 -1.92
C LEU A 134 12.64 2.09 -1.13
N GLU A 135 13.98 2.11 -1.17
CA GLU A 135 14.82 1.20 -0.39
C GLU A 135 14.69 1.44 1.12
N ALA A 136 14.86 2.69 1.55
CA ALA A 136 14.92 3.06 2.96
C ALA A 136 13.61 2.83 3.72
N GLN A 137 12.48 2.87 3.03
CA GLN A 137 11.17 2.76 3.67
C GLN A 137 10.42 1.50 3.25
N CYS A 138 10.16 1.35 1.95
CA CYS A 138 9.32 0.28 1.44
C CYS A 138 10.03 -1.08 1.48
N LEU A 139 11.23 -1.18 0.89
CA LEU A 139 11.94 -2.46 0.82
C LEU A 139 12.50 -2.88 2.18
N THR A 140 12.98 -1.93 2.99
CA THR A 140 13.39 -2.20 4.37
C THR A 140 12.22 -2.73 5.21
N TYR A 141 11.01 -2.19 5.05
CA TYR A 141 9.81 -2.72 5.69
C TYR A 141 9.45 -4.12 5.20
N PHE A 142 9.49 -4.37 3.89
CA PHE A 142 9.23 -5.70 3.36
C PHE A 142 10.26 -6.74 3.79
N ALA A 143 11.52 -6.35 3.95
CA ALA A 143 12.57 -7.22 4.46
C ALA A 143 12.33 -7.65 5.93
N SER A 144 11.57 -6.87 6.71
CA SER A 144 11.18 -7.27 8.07
C SER A 144 10.01 -8.25 8.11
N ILE A 145 9.48 -8.69 6.96
CA ILE A 145 8.34 -9.61 6.87
C ILE A 145 8.79 -10.89 6.18
N GLY A 146 9.03 -11.94 6.98
CA GLY A 146 9.39 -13.27 6.50
C GLY A 146 8.23 -14.28 6.56
N SER A 147 7.14 -13.94 7.25
CA SER A 147 6.06 -14.88 7.54
C SER A 147 4.70 -14.19 7.78
N LEU A 148 3.62 -14.98 7.78
CA LEU A 148 2.31 -14.53 8.25
C LEU A 148 2.32 -14.11 9.73
N GLY A 149 3.21 -14.69 10.55
CA GLY A 149 3.37 -14.31 11.96
C GLY A 149 3.84 -12.87 12.12
N ASP A 150 4.82 -12.46 11.30
CA ASP A 150 5.33 -11.08 11.30
C ASP A 150 4.21 -10.11 10.88
N ILE A 151 3.40 -10.47 9.88
CA ILE A 151 2.24 -9.67 9.45
C ILE A 151 1.22 -9.57 10.60
N ALA A 152 0.93 -10.67 11.28
CA ALA A 152 0.00 -10.70 12.41
C ALA A 152 0.50 -9.83 13.57
N GLU A 153 1.81 -9.80 13.84
CA GLU A 153 2.41 -8.92 14.84
C GLU A 153 2.30 -7.44 14.42
N GLN A 154 2.56 -7.12 13.15
CA GLN A 154 2.41 -5.76 12.64
C GLN A 154 0.97 -5.26 12.78
N LEU A 155 -0.02 -6.11 12.49
CA LEU A 155 -1.46 -5.79 12.61
C LEU A 155 -1.91 -5.54 14.05
N GLN A 156 -1.24 -6.14 15.04
CA GLN A 156 -1.52 -5.91 16.45
C GLN A 156 -1.03 -4.54 16.93
N HIS A 157 0.09 -4.06 16.38
CA HIS A 157 0.75 -2.83 16.81
C HIS A 157 0.42 -1.62 15.92
N SER A 158 -0.19 -1.84 14.76
CA SER A 158 -0.67 -0.78 13.90
C SER A 158 -1.85 -0.06 14.55
N GLY A 159 -1.57 0.95 15.37
CA GLY A 159 -2.54 1.95 15.84
C GLY A 159 -3.14 2.82 14.71
N THR A 160 -3.05 2.37 13.46
CA THR A 160 -3.42 3.10 12.25
C THR A 160 -4.89 2.87 11.91
N GLY A 161 -5.78 3.47 12.70
CA GLY A 161 -7.01 4.16 12.26
C GLY A 161 -8.04 3.50 11.32
N SER A 162 -7.85 2.28 10.80
CA SER A 162 -8.91 1.55 10.12
C SER A 162 -9.51 0.55 11.11
N VAL A 163 -10.83 0.59 11.26
CA VAL A 163 -11.63 -0.31 12.12
C VAL A 163 -11.45 -1.80 11.73
N GLY A 164 -10.70 -2.10 10.66
CA GLY A 164 -10.38 -3.46 10.21
C GLY A 164 -9.03 -4.02 10.66
N ALA A 165 -8.00 -3.19 10.93
CA ALA A 165 -6.63 -3.71 11.13
C ALA A 165 -6.50 -4.69 12.30
N TYR A 166 -7.24 -4.47 13.38
CA TYR A 166 -7.24 -5.35 14.55
C TYR A 166 -8.04 -6.65 14.32
N LEU A 167 -9.16 -6.58 13.57
CA LEU A 167 -9.92 -7.77 13.19
C LEU A 167 -9.10 -8.66 12.23
N ASP A 168 -8.40 -8.05 11.27
CA ASP A 168 -7.44 -8.74 10.40
C ASP A 168 -6.37 -9.45 11.22
N GLY A 169 -5.82 -8.76 12.24
CA GLY A 169 -4.88 -9.34 13.19
C GLY A 169 -5.48 -10.50 14.00
N ALA A 170 -6.73 -10.39 14.45
CA ALA A 170 -7.42 -11.46 15.18
C ALA A 170 -7.62 -12.71 14.32
N VAL A 171 -8.12 -12.54 13.09
CA VAL A 171 -8.33 -13.62 12.12
C VAL A 171 -7.01 -14.28 11.73
N LEU A 172 -5.96 -13.49 11.47
CA LEU A 172 -4.66 -14.05 11.10
C LEU A 172 -4.02 -14.83 12.25
N ASN A 173 -4.09 -14.30 13.49
CA ASN A 173 -3.63 -15.05 14.67
C ASN A 173 -4.43 -16.33 14.89
N ALA A 174 -5.74 -16.32 14.63
CA ALA A 174 -6.57 -17.51 14.74
C ALA A 174 -6.18 -18.58 13.71
N HIS A 175 -5.95 -18.17 12.47
CA HIS A 175 -5.46 -19.05 11.41
C HIS A 175 -4.11 -19.69 11.75
N LEU A 176 -3.24 -18.94 12.43
CA LEU A 176 -1.94 -19.42 12.89
C LEU A 176 -2.00 -20.21 14.21
N ASN A 177 -3.20 -20.47 14.76
CA ASN A 177 -3.41 -21.08 16.07
C ASN A 177 -2.68 -20.36 17.22
N ASN A 178 -2.50 -19.04 17.10
CA ASN A 178 -1.90 -18.23 18.14
C ASN A 178 -2.94 -17.94 19.24
N PRO A 179 -2.70 -18.31 20.52
CA PRO A 179 -3.63 -18.09 21.63
C PRO A 179 -4.08 -16.64 21.84
N VAL A 180 -3.29 -15.66 21.37
CA VAL A 180 -3.65 -14.23 21.45
C VAL A 180 -4.93 -13.91 20.67
N ALA A 181 -5.29 -14.72 19.66
CA ALA A 181 -6.45 -14.51 18.81
C ALA A 181 -7.75 -14.32 19.60
N LYS A 182 -7.98 -15.14 20.63
CA LYS A 182 -9.18 -15.04 21.48
C LYS A 182 -9.27 -13.68 22.16
N GLN A 183 -8.15 -13.16 22.66
CA GLN A 183 -8.10 -11.86 23.31
C GLN A 183 -8.34 -10.72 22.30
N LEU A 184 -7.78 -10.83 21.10
CA LEU A 184 -7.99 -9.86 20.03
C LEU A 184 -9.46 -9.81 19.60
N PHE A 185 -10.11 -10.96 19.38
CA PHE A 185 -11.55 -10.97 19.05
C PHE A 185 -12.42 -10.36 20.16
N LYS A 186 -12.10 -10.63 21.44
CA LYS A 186 -12.82 -10.00 22.56
C LYS A 186 -12.66 -8.49 22.57
N LYS A 187 -11.44 -8.00 22.31
CA LYS A 187 -11.15 -6.56 22.22
C LYS A 187 -11.94 -5.92 21.07
N GLU A 188 -11.95 -6.54 19.89
CA GLU A 188 -12.71 -6.06 18.73
C GLU A 188 -14.22 -6.08 18.97
N PHE A 189 -14.74 -7.15 19.58
CA PHE A 189 -16.16 -7.26 19.90
C PHE A 189 -16.62 -6.19 20.91
N ALA A 190 -15.78 -5.88 21.90
CA ALA A 190 -16.02 -4.83 22.88
C ALA A 190 -15.83 -3.41 22.30
N HIS A 191 -14.93 -3.25 21.32
CA HIS A 191 -14.68 -1.97 20.64
C HIS A 191 -15.74 -1.64 19.59
N ALA A 192 -16.35 -2.65 18.96
CA ALA A 192 -17.52 -2.47 18.12
C ALA A 192 -18.59 -1.72 18.90
N ASP A 193 -18.71 -0.41 18.60
CA ASP A 193 -19.65 0.49 19.27
C ASP A 193 -21.05 -0.14 19.25
N LYS A 194 -21.84 0.09 20.31
CA LYS A 194 -23.25 -0.32 20.38
C LYS A 194 -24.08 0.25 19.21
N ASN A 195 -23.55 1.24 18.51
CA ASN A 195 -24.14 1.83 17.31
C ASN A 195 -23.78 1.13 15.98
N ASN A 196 -22.96 0.06 15.99
CA ASN A 196 -22.67 -0.77 14.81
C ASN A 196 -22.91 -2.27 15.06
N PRO A 197 -24.19 -2.69 15.21
CA PRO A 197 -24.55 -4.07 15.50
C PRO A 197 -24.15 -5.05 14.37
N GLU A 198 -24.06 -4.58 13.12
CA GLU A 198 -23.63 -5.40 11.99
C GLU A 198 -22.16 -5.80 12.12
N PHE A 199 -21.29 -4.84 12.44
CA PHE A 199 -19.87 -5.12 12.68
C PHE A 199 -19.68 -6.04 13.89
N GLN A 200 -20.39 -5.79 14.98
CA GLN A 200 -20.33 -6.65 16.17
C GLN A 200 -20.78 -8.09 15.85
N SER A 201 -21.86 -8.26 15.07
CA SER A 201 -22.33 -9.56 14.58
C SER A 201 -21.29 -10.25 13.70
N LYS A 202 -20.61 -9.51 12.81
CA LYS A 202 -19.51 -10.02 12.00
C LYS A 202 -18.35 -10.53 12.86
N VAL A 203 -17.90 -9.75 13.85
CA VAL A 203 -16.81 -10.14 14.76
C VAL A 203 -17.17 -11.42 15.52
N LYS A 204 -18.40 -11.51 16.05
CA LYS A 204 -18.89 -12.70 16.75
C LYS A 204 -18.89 -13.94 15.86
N LYS A 205 -19.49 -13.86 14.67
CA LYS A 205 -19.51 -14.98 13.70
C LYS A 205 -18.11 -15.45 13.33
N LEU A 206 -17.17 -14.51 13.14
CA LEU A 206 -15.78 -14.85 12.86
C LEU A 206 -15.12 -15.54 14.05
N ALA A 207 -15.30 -15.03 15.28
CA ALA A 207 -14.77 -15.66 16.48
C ALA A 207 -15.31 -17.10 16.67
N GLU A 208 -16.61 -17.31 16.49
CA GLU A 208 -17.27 -18.61 16.58
C GLU A 208 -16.74 -19.61 15.52
N LYS A 209 -16.45 -19.14 14.30
CA LYS A 209 -15.83 -19.95 13.23
C LYS A 209 -14.47 -20.54 13.64
N PHE A 210 -13.75 -19.87 14.55
CA PHE A 210 -12.49 -20.34 15.12
C PHE A 210 -12.65 -20.99 16.51
N GLY A 211 -13.88 -21.22 16.98
CA GLY A 211 -14.15 -21.85 18.28
C GLY A 211 -13.98 -20.91 19.48
N TYR A 212 -14.03 -19.60 19.27
CA TYR A 212 -13.93 -18.60 20.35
C TYR A 212 -15.29 -18.03 20.73
N GLU A 213 -15.52 -17.93 22.04
CA GLU A 213 -16.63 -17.18 22.64
C GLU A 213 -16.13 -15.78 23.03
N VAL A 214 -16.87 -14.75 22.59
CA VAL A 214 -16.54 -13.33 22.75
C VAL A 214 -17.71 -12.50 23.23
#